data_AF-A0A1G5IMD8-F1
#
_entry.id   AF-A0A1G5IMD8-F1
#
_cell.length_a   1.000
_cell.length_b   1.000
_cell.length_c   1.000
_cell.angle_alpha   90.00
_cell.angle_beta   90.00
_cell.angle_gamma   90.00
#
_symmetry.space_group_name_H-M   'P 1'
#
loop_
_entity.id
_entity.type
_entity.pdbx_description
1 polymer ?
#
loop_
_entity_poly.entity_id
_entity_poly.type
_entity_poly.pdbx_seq_one_letter_code
_entity_poly.pdbx_strand_id
1 'polypeptide(L)'
;MMIAPKTFIDELKDADYSTLIKERDELIRSIQSFEEAEKRGDRSGEEWNICPSPEVRYQCDLEYLAELCAYMKEKYNEEYVWGDKRL
;
A
#
# COMPACT_ATOMS: atom_id res chain seq x y z
N MET A 1 -0.42 -15.39 -4.47
CA MET A 1 -0.31 -14.68 -5.76
C MET A 1 -0.56 -13.22 -5.45
N MET A 2 0.36 -12.31 -5.81
CA MET A 2 0.07 -10.88 -5.71
C MET A 2 -0.99 -10.52 -6.75
N ILE A 3 -1.89 -9.61 -6.39
CA ILE A 3 -2.93 -9.10 -7.30
C ILE A 3 -2.37 -7.93 -8.12
N ALA A 4 -3.03 -7.57 -9.21
CA ALA A 4 -2.63 -6.37 -9.94
C ALA A 4 -2.92 -5.12 -9.09
N PRO A 5 -2.11 -4.05 -9.18
CA PRO A 5 -2.33 -2.81 -8.41
C PRO A 5 -3.74 -2.21 -8.59
N LYS A 6 -4.31 -2.33 -9.79
CA LYS A 6 -5.70 -1.90 -10.03
C LYS A 6 -6.72 -2.75 -9.27
N THR A 7 -6.51 -4.06 -9.20
CA THR A 7 -7.37 -4.98 -8.44
C THR A 7 -7.29 -4.68 -6.95
N PHE A 8 -6.11 -4.28 -6.45
CA PHE A 8 -5.97 -3.81 -5.06
C PHE A 8 -6.85 -2.58 -4.78
N ILE A 9 -6.92 -1.61 -5.69
CA ILE A 9 -7.83 -0.46 -5.55
C ILE A 9 -9.30 -0.88 -5.67
N ASP A 10 -9.64 -1.82 -6.55
CA ASP A 10 -11.01 -2.31 -6.70
C ASP A 10 -11.55 -2.91 -5.39
N GLU A 11 -10.70 -3.56 -4.58
CA GLU A 11 -11.05 -4.08 -3.26
C GLU A 11 -11.33 -2.97 -2.23
N LEU A 12 -10.79 -1.77 -2.44
CA LEU A 12 -10.89 -0.61 -1.54
C LEU A 12 -11.92 0.44 -1.99
N LYS A 13 -12.61 0.23 -3.12
CA LYS A 13 -13.51 1.23 -3.71
C LYS A 13 -14.61 1.72 -2.75
N ASP A 14 -15.15 0.81 -1.94
CA ASP A 14 -16.25 1.07 -1.00
C ASP A 14 -15.74 1.41 0.41
N ALA A 15 -14.42 1.40 0.63
CA ALA A 15 -13.82 1.68 1.92
C ALA A 15 -13.94 3.16 2.28
N ASP A 16 -14.15 3.47 3.56
CA ASP A 16 -14.08 4.84 4.04
C ASP A 16 -12.64 5.38 4.02
N TYR A 17 -12.50 6.70 4.07
CA TYR A 17 -11.20 7.35 3.97
C TYR A 17 -10.25 6.99 5.13
N SER A 18 -10.78 6.68 6.32
CA SER A 18 -9.97 6.26 7.47
C SER A 18 -9.35 4.88 7.25
N THR A 19 -10.07 4.00 6.55
CA THR A 19 -9.57 2.70 6.12
C THR A 19 -8.46 2.87 5.07
N LEU A 20 -8.65 3.75 4.08
CA LEU A 20 -7.60 4.07 3.10
C LEU A 20 -6.31 4.60 3.75
N ILE A 21 -6.44 5.42 4.81
CA ILE A 21 -5.29 5.90 5.58
C ILE A 21 -4.54 4.74 6.25
N LYS A 22 -5.26 3.77 6.84
CA LYS A 22 -4.64 2.61 7.47
C LYS A 22 -3.87 1.77 6.46
N GLU A 23 -4.49 1.45 5.33
CA GLU A 23 -3.86 0.69 4.24
C GLU A 23 -2.59 1.37 3.74
N ARG A 24 -2.63 2.70 3.55
CA ARG A 24 -1.45 3.50 3.17
C ARG A 24 -0.34 3.37 4.21
N ASP A 25 -0.66 3.50 5.48
CA ASP A 25 0.32 3.44 6.56
C ASP A 25 0.92 2.03 6.71
N GLU A 26 0.14 0.99 6.44
CA GLU A 26 0.61 -0.41 6.42
C GLU A 26 1.58 -0.66 5.26
N LEU A 27 1.25 -0.19 4.05
CA LEU A 27 2.15 -0.26 2.90
C LEU A 27 3.49 0.46 3.17
N ILE A 28 3.44 1.67 3.72
CA ILE A 28 4.64 2.44 4.09
C ILE A 28 5.49 1.67 5.11
N ARG A 29 4.86 1.07 6.13
CA ARG A 29 5.59 0.26 7.12
C ARG A 29 6.24 -0.98 6.50
N SER A 30 5.56 -1.66 5.58
CA SER A 30 6.09 -2.82 4.87
C SER A 30 7.33 -2.44 4.05
N ILE A 31 7.21 -1.38 3.23
CA ILE A 31 8.29 -0.81 2.42
C ILE A 31 9.50 -0.46 3.30
N GLN A 32 9.28 0.29 4.38
CA GLN A 32 10.34 0.70 5.29
C GLN A 32 11.01 -0.50 5.98
N SER A 33 10.24 -1.50 6.36
CA SER A 33 10.78 -2.71 7.00
C SER A 33 11.73 -3.45 6.07
N PHE A 34 11.37 -3.59 4.79
CA PHE A 34 12.23 -4.18 3.78
C PHE A 34 13.49 -3.34 3.53
N GLU A 35 13.36 -2.02 3.34
CA GLU A 35 14.49 -1.12 3.10
C GLU A 35 15.51 -1.16 4.24
N GLU A 36 15.04 -1.21 5.48
CA GLU A 36 15.91 -1.30 6.65
C GLU A 36 16.58 -2.67 6.78
N ALA A 37 15.91 -3.76 6.40
CA ALA A 37 16.51 -5.09 6.34
C ALA A 37 17.62 -5.18 5.26
N GLU A 38 17.34 -4.66 4.06
CA GLU A 38 18.32 -4.61 2.97
C GLU A 38 19.54 -3.74 3.32
N LYS A 39 19.36 -2.58 3.98
CA LYS A 39 20.47 -1.74 4.46
C LYS A 39 21.38 -2.48 5.44
N ARG A 40 20.81 -3.35 6.28
CA ARG A 40 21.58 -4.18 7.24
C ARG A 40 22.22 -5.39 6.58
N GLY A 41 21.88 -5.71 5.33
CA GLY A 41 22.28 -6.94 4.66
C GLY A 41 21.70 -8.20 5.32
N ASP A 42 20.59 -8.05 6.05
CA ASP A 42 19.98 -9.13 6.81
C ASP A 42 18.93 -9.86 5.96
N ARG A 43 19.32 -11.03 5.46
CA ARG A 43 18.45 -11.94 4.69
C ARG A 43 18.13 -13.23 5.43
N SER A 44 18.26 -13.21 6.76
CA SER A 44 18.09 -14.40 7.59
C SER A 44 16.64 -14.66 8.01
N GLY A 45 15.74 -13.70 7.79
CA GLY A 45 14.32 -13.81 8.15
C GLY A 45 13.57 -14.88 7.36
N GLU A 46 12.55 -15.48 7.99
CA GLU A 46 11.71 -16.51 7.38
C GLU A 46 10.99 -16.00 6.12
N GLU A 47 10.73 -14.70 6.04
CA GLU A 47 10.12 -14.06 4.88
C GLU A 47 10.92 -14.27 3.59
N TRP A 48 12.23 -14.49 3.65
CA TRP A 48 13.08 -14.77 2.49
C TRP A 48 12.84 -16.16 1.88
N ASN A 49 12.18 -17.05 2.61
CA ASN A 49 11.82 -18.40 2.15
C ASN A 49 10.36 -18.48 1.66
N ILE A 50 9.62 -17.37 1.70
CA ILE A 50 8.21 -17.30 1.30
C ILE A 50 8.11 -16.80 -0.15
N CYS A 51 7.19 -17.39 -0.92
CA CYS A 51 6.83 -16.90 -2.25
C CYS A 51 5.54 -16.05 -2.17
N PRO A 52 5.52 -14.81 -2.70
CA PRO A 52 6.57 -14.15 -3.47
C PRO A 52 7.75 -13.71 -2.59
N SER A 53 8.94 -13.59 -3.20
CA SER A 53 10.13 -13.15 -2.48
C SER A 53 9.92 -11.76 -1.86
N PRO A 54 10.66 -11.41 -0.80
CA PRO A 54 10.58 -10.08 -0.20
C PRO A 54 10.79 -8.94 -1.21
N GLU A 55 11.67 -9.11 -2.19
CA GLU A 55 11.92 -8.09 -3.22
C GLU A 55 10.71 -7.90 -4.14
N VAL A 56 10.04 -9.00 -4.52
CA VAL A 56 8.82 -8.93 -5.33
C VAL A 56 7.70 -8.26 -4.53
N ARG A 57 7.56 -8.59 -3.24
CA ARG A 57 6.59 -7.93 -2.36
C ARG A 57 6.88 -6.44 -2.24
N TYR A 58 8.13 -6.05 -2.04
CA TYR A 58 8.53 -4.64 -1.99
C TYR A 58 8.15 -3.88 -3.27
N GLN A 59 8.41 -4.47 -4.45
CA GLN A 59 8.03 -3.86 -5.72
C GLN A 59 6.51 -3.68 -5.82
N CYS A 60 5.74 -4.69 -5.46
CA CYS A 60 4.27 -4.60 -5.45
C CYS A 60 3.77 -3.58 -4.44
N ASP A 61 4.33 -3.52 -3.23
CA ASP A 61 3.91 -2.56 -2.20
C ASP A 61 4.13 -1.12 -2.65
N LEU A 62 5.22 -0.84 -3.38
CA LEU A 62 5.46 0.47 -4.01
C LEU A 62 4.40 0.80 -5.06
N GLU A 63 4.04 -0.16 -5.92
CA GLU A 63 3.00 0.02 -6.94
C GLU A 63 1.62 0.24 -6.30
N TYR A 64 1.28 -0.54 -5.26
CA TYR A 64 0.05 -0.39 -4.50
C TYR A 64 -0.02 0.96 -3.80
N LEU A 65 1.08 1.42 -3.20
CA LEU A 65 1.14 2.73 -2.54
C LEU A 65 0.92 3.87 -3.55
N ALA A 66 1.53 3.77 -4.74
CA ALA A 66 1.35 4.77 -5.79
C ALA A 66 -0.11 4.87 -6.26
N GLU A 67 -0.72 3.73 -6.59
CA GLU A 67 -2.13 3.65 -6.99
C GLU A 67 -3.08 4.10 -5.87
N LEU A 68 -2.79 3.71 -4.61
CA LEU A 68 -3.60 4.11 -3.47
C LEU A 68 -3.56 5.61 -3.25
N CYS A 69 -2.39 6.23 -3.33
CA CYS A 69 -2.26 7.68 -3.23
C CYS A 69 -3.01 8.41 -4.36
N ALA A 70 -2.99 7.87 -5.58
CA ALA A 70 -3.77 8.41 -6.70
C ALA A 70 -5.27 8.33 -6.41
N TYR A 71 -5.76 7.17 -5.99
CA TYR A 71 -7.17 6.96 -5.64
C TYR A 71 -7.62 7.82 -4.45
N MET A 72 -6.83 7.88 -3.38
CA MET A 72 -7.12 8.72 -2.20
C MET A 72 -7.23 10.20 -2.56
N LYS A 73 -6.40 10.69 -3.50
CA LYS A 73 -6.50 12.07 -4.00
C LYS A 73 -7.84 12.30 -4.71
N GLU A 74 -8.24 11.37 -5.58
CA GLU A 74 -9.51 11.46 -6.32
C GLU A 74 -10.71 11.43 -5.36
N LYS A 75 -10.76 10.44 -4.47
CA LYS A 75 -11.82 10.31 -3.46
C LYS A 75 -11.89 11.52 -2.53
N TYR A 76 -10.74 12.07 -2.15
CA TYR A 76 -10.70 13.28 -1.31
C TYR A 76 -11.37 14.47 -2.01
N ASN A 77 -11.04 14.69 -3.28
CA ASN A 77 -11.61 15.78 -4.05
C ASN A 77 -13.14 15.61 -4.18
N GLU A 78 -13.59 14.40 -4.50
CA GLU A 78 -15.01 14.11 -4.66
C GLU A 78 -15.80 14.28 -3.35
N GLU A 79 -15.30 13.73 -2.24
CA GLU A 79 -16.07 13.65 -1.01
C GLU A 79 -15.92 14.85 -0.07
N TYR A 80 -14.76 15.52 -0.09
CA TYR A 80 -14.39 16.53 0.91
C TYR A 80 -14.13 17.92 0.31
N VAL A 81 -13.69 18.01 -0.95
CA VAL A 81 -13.50 19.32 -1.62
C VAL A 81 -14.78 19.76 -2.32
N TRP A 82 -15.42 18.86 -3.06
CA TRP A 82 -16.69 19.12 -3.76
C TRP A 82 -17.91 18.64 -2.98
N GLY A 83 -17.73 17.66 -2.09
CA GLY A 83 -18.75 17.19 -1.17
C GLY A 83 -18.72 17.91 0.17
N ASP A 84 -19.59 17.48 1.09
CA ASP A 84 -19.79 18.10 2.41
C ASP A 84 -19.07 17.35 3.55
N LYS A 85 -18.25 16.33 3.26
CA LYS A 85 -17.56 15.56 4.32
C LYS A 85 -16.40 16.34 4.93
N ARG A 86 -16.03 15.99 6.17
CA ARG A 86 -14.84 16.50 6.88
C ARG A 86 -13.96 15.33 7.33
N LEU A 87 -12.66 15.50 7.16
CA LEU A 87 -11.62 14.55 7.58
C LEU A 87 -11.58 14.40 9.10
#